data_AF-K1SH33-F1
#
_entry.id   AF-K1SH33-F1
#
_cell.length_a   1.000
_cell.length_b   1.000
_cell.length_c   1.000
_cell.angle_alpha   90.00
_cell.angle_beta   90.00
_cell.angle_gamma   90.00
#
_symmetry.space_group_name_H-M   'P 1'
#
loop_
_entity.id
_entity.type
_entity.pdbx_description
1 polymer ?
#
loop_
_entity_poly.entity_id
_entity_poly.type
_entity_poly.pdbx_seq_one_letter_code
_entity_poly.pdbx_strand_id
1 'polypeptide(L)'
;GIVSGILIVVAVEFVDIKLKIDDPVGAFSVHGVNGMWGGLAVGLFATGNGQNGITGLFYGGGFAQLGKQALGIVTIVAWTVVCMIIVFTIIKKTVGLRVTKDEEMKGLDICEHGLISAYADFMPIGVGTASLDETFDVDSNVPVTQAVPVQLAGKYDMATDGTKITKIDILLKQSKLEALKEE
;
A
#
# COMPACT_ATOMS: atom_id res chain seq x y z
N GLY A 1 -12.78 -19.83 -7.29
CA GLY A 1 -12.04 -20.54 -6.22
C GLY A 1 -10.85 -21.24 -6.83
N ILE A 2 -10.90 -22.57 -6.95
CA ILE A 2 -9.78 -23.39 -7.45
C ILE A 2 -9.25 -22.90 -8.81
N VAL A 3 -10.14 -22.68 -9.79
CA VAL A 3 -9.73 -22.20 -11.11
C VAL A 3 -9.02 -20.84 -11.02
N SER A 4 -9.55 -19.90 -10.23
CA SER A 4 -8.93 -18.58 -10.02
C SER A 4 -7.56 -18.67 -9.35
N GLY A 5 -7.38 -19.59 -8.41
CA GLY A 5 -6.10 -19.82 -7.73
C GLY A 5 -5.03 -20.40 -8.66
N ILE A 6 -5.41 -21.20 -9.64
CA ILE A 6 -4.49 -21.69 -10.68
C ILE A 6 -4.22 -20.57 -11.70
N LEU A 7 -5.27 -19.86 -12.14
CA LEU A 7 -5.16 -18.81 -13.14
C LEU A 7 -4.23 -17.68 -12.72
N ILE A 8 -4.26 -17.24 -11.47
CA ILE A 8 -3.39 -16.15 -11.01
C ILE A 8 -1.91 -16.51 -11.15
N VAL A 9 -1.50 -17.73 -10.78
CA VAL A 9 -0.09 -18.17 -10.87
C VAL A 9 0.38 -18.18 -12.32
N VAL A 10 -0.41 -18.80 -13.20
CA VAL A 10 -0.09 -18.89 -14.63
C VAL A 10 -0.13 -17.52 -15.30
N ALA A 11 -1.07 -16.66 -14.92
CA ALA A 11 -1.22 -15.33 -15.49
C ALA A 11 -0.08 -14.39 -15.08
N VAL A 12 0.33 -14.39 -13.81
CA VAL A 12 1.49 -13.59 -13.35
C VAL A 12 2.75 -14.00 -14.11
N GLU A 13 3.07 -15.30 -14.16
CA GLU A 13 4.22 -15.78 -14.92
C GLU A 13 4.13 -15.41 -16.41
N PHE A 14 2.95 -15.52 -17.01
CA PHE A 14 2.78 -15.14 -18.41
C PHE A 14 3.00 -13.64 -18.65
N VAL A 15 2.43 -12.77 -17.80
CA VAL A 15 2.54 -11.31 -17.92
C VAL A 15 3.98 -10.87 -17.71
N ASP A 16 4.62 -11.33 -16.64
CA ASP A 16 5.94 -10.86 -16.23
C ASP A 16 7.04 -11.47 -17.11
N ILE A 17 7.01 -12.79 -17.34
CA ILE A 17 8.12 -13.50 -18.00
C ILE A 17 7.94 -13.55 -19.51
N LYS A 18 6.70 -13.74 -20.02
CA LYS A 18 6.46 -13.88 -21.47
C LYS A 18 6.16 -12.55 -22.13
N LEU A 19 5.27 -11.74 -21.56
CA LEU A 19 4.96 -10.42 -22.11
C LEU A 19 5.98 -9.35 -21.71
N LYS A 20 6.81 -9.61 -20.68
CA LYS A 20 7.79 -8.66 -20.14
C LYS A 20 7.14 -7.34 -19.71
N ILE A 21 5.94 -7.45 -19.15
CA ILE A 21 5.21 -6.33 -18.57
C ILE A 21 5.47 -6.38 -17.08
N ASP A 22 6.09 -5.33 -16.56
CA ASP A 22 6.40 -5.19 -15.13
C ASP A 22 5.14 -4.75 -14.37
N ASP A 23 4.36 -5.72 -13.88
CA ASP A 23 3.21 -5.54 -13.00
C ASP A 23 3.63 -5.89 -11.55
N PRO A 24 4.17 -4.92 -10.78
CA PRO A 24 4.92 -5.20 -9.55
C PRO A 24 4.13 -5.90 -8.45
N VAL A 25 2.79 -5.81 -8.51
CA VAL A 25 1.88 -6.45 -7.54
C VAL A 25 1.00 -7.53 -8.17
N GLY A 26 1.17 -7.81 -9.47
CA GLY A 26 0.33 -8.74 -10.22
C GLY A 26 -1.14 -8.30 -10.31
N ALA A 27 -1.42 -7.00 -10.28
CA ALA A 27 -2.77 -6.44 -10.24
C ALA A 27 -3.62 -6.86 -11.46
N PHE A 28 -3.03 -6.92 -12.65
CA PHE A 28 -3.73 -7.36 -13.84
C PHE A 28 -4.11 -8.84 -13.76
N SER A 29 -3.23 -9.68 -13.24
CA SER A 29 -3.49 -11.12 -13.09
C SER A 29 -4.53 -11.40 -12.01
N VAL A 30 -4.47 -10.72 -10.85
CA VAL A 30 -5.42 -10.94 -9.75
C VAL A 30 -6.80 -10.31 -10.00
N HIS A 31 -6.87 -9.14 -10.65
CA HIS A 31 -8.14 -8.43 -10.84
C HIS A 31 -8.66 -8.56 -12.28
N GLY A 32 -7.80 -8.38 -13.27
CA GLY A 32 -8.17 -8.48 -14.68
C GLY A 32 -8.53 -9.91 -15.08
N VAL A 33 -7.56 -10.84 -15.02
CA VAL A 33 -7.76 -12.22 -15.48
C VAL A 33 -8.81 -12.95 -14.65
N ASN A 34 -8.71 -12.90 -13.31
CA ASN A 34 -9.69 -13.53 -12.43
C ASN A 34 -11.07 -12.85 -12.47
N GLY A 35 -11.12 -11.54 -12.71
CA GLY A 35 -12.38 -10.82 -12.91
C GLY A 35 -13.11 -11.29 -14.16
N MET A 36 -12.38 -11.42 -15.28
CA MET A 36 -12.92 -11.99 -16.52
C MET A 36 -13.40 -13.43 -16.32
N TRP A 37 -12.58 -14.26 -15.66
CA TRP A 37 -12.99 -15.63 -15.33
C TRP A 37 -14.25 -15.66 -14.46
N GLY A 38 -14.34 -14.81 -13.44
CA GLY A 38 -15.53 -14.71 -12.57
C GLY A 38 -16.79 -14.38 -13.38
N GLY A 39 -16.68 -13.41 -14.30
CA GLY A 39 -17.76 -13.06 -15.22
C GLY A 39 -18.20 -14.24 -16.08
N LEU A 40 -17.26 -14.97 -16.69
CA LEU A 40 -17.56 -16.17 -17.49
C LEU A 40 -18.15 -17.30 -16.63
N ALA A 41 -17.65 -17.48 -15.40
CA ALA A 41 -18.15 -18.49 -14.48
C ALA A 41 -19.63 -18.26 -14.12
N VAL A 42 -20.09 -17.01 -14.01
CA VAL A 42 -21.53 -16.71 -13.89
C VAL A 42 -22.30 -17.21 -15.12
N GLY A 43 -21.77 -16.97 -16.31
CA GLY A 43 -22.37 -17.44 -17.57
C GLY A 43 -22.47 -18.96 -17.69
N LEU A 44 -21.58 -19.68 -17.03
CA LEU A 44 -21.53 -21.14 -17.02
C LEU A 44 -22.38 -21.75 -15.90
N PHE A 45 -22.22 -21.26 -14.67
CA PHE A 45 -22.62 -21.96 -13.45
C PHE A 45 -23.81 -21.34 -12.70
N ALA A 46 -24.41 -20.24 -13.18
CA ALA A 46 -25.59 -19.69 -12.52
C ALA A 46 -26.76 -20.70 -12.53
N THR A 47 -27.43 -20.89 -11.39
CA THR A 47 -28.40 -21.98 -11.19
C THR A 47 -29.86 -21.58 -11.39
N GLY A 48 -30.15 -20.30 -11.60
CA GLY A 48 -31.52 -19.77 -11.63
C GLY A 48 -32.11 -19.48 -10.24
N ASN A 49 -31.54 -20.01 -9.16
CA ASN A 49 -32.03 -19.79 -7.78
C ASN A 49 -31.41 -18.55 -7.10
N GLY A 50 -30.55 -17.83 -7.82
CA GLY A 50 -29.92 -16.60 -7.34
C GLY A 50 -30.83 -15.37 -7.43
N GLN A 51 -30.34 -14.25 -6.93
CA GLN A 51 -31.08 -12.99 -6.75
C GLN A 51 -31.75 -12.43 -8.03
N ASN A 52 -31.25 -12.82 -9.21
CA ASN A 52 -31.73 -12.33 -10.50
C ASN A 52 -32.40 -13.41 -11.36
N GLY A 53 -32.62 -14.62 -10.84
CA GLY A 53 -33.24 -15.71 -11.60
C GLY A 53 -32.43 -16.20 -12.81
N ILE A 54 -31.15 -15.82 -12.90
CA ILE A 54 -30.32 -16.09 -14.07
C ILE A 54 -29.83 -17.54 -14.05
N THR A 55 -29.98 -18.21 -15.18
CA THR A 55 -29.49 -19.58 -15.40
C THR A 55 -28.34 -19.56 -16.41
N GLY A 56 -27.25 -20.23 -16.05
CA GLY A 56 -26.06 -20.40 -16.86
C GLY A 56 -26.14 -21.63 -17.77
N LEU A 57 -25.15 -21.75 -18.64
CA LEU A 57 -25.11 -22.78 -19.68
C LEU A 57 -25.24 -24.20 -19.12
N PHE A 58 -24.54 -24.53 -18.03
CA PHE A 58 -24.52 -25.88 -17.46
C PHE A 58 -25.79 -26.25 -16.69
N TYR A 59 -26.68 -25.28 -16.44
CA TYR A 59 -27.97 -25.49 -15.77
C TYR A 59 -29.15 -25.33 -16.73
N GLY A 60 -28.91 -25.37 -18.05
CA GLY A 60 -29.97 -25.33 -19.06
C GLY A 60 -30.41 -23.93 -19.50
N GLY A 61 -29.70 -22.87 -19.07
CA GLY A 61 -30.00 -21.48 -19.46
C GLY A 61 -29.58 -21.11 -20.90
N GLY A 62 -28.92 -22.03 -21.61
CA GLY A 62 -28.41 -21.80 -22.97
C GLY A 62 -27.23 -20.81 -23.02
N PHE A 63 -26.85 -20.41 -24.24
CA PHE A 63 -25.68 -19.54 -24.47
C PHE A 63 -25.93 -18.05 -24.21
N ALA A 64 -27.20 -17.65 -24.02
CA ALA A 64 -27.57 -16.24 -23.89
C ALA A 64 -26.86 -15.56 -22.71
N GLN A 65 -26.82 -16.22 -21.54
CA GLN A 65 -26.17 -15.64 -20.37
C GLN A 65 -24.65 -15.58 -20.53
N LEU A 66 -24.02 -16.64 -21.04
CA LEU A 66 -22.58 -16.65 -21.31
C LEU A 66 -22.20 -15.56 -22.31
N GLY A 67 -22.99 -15.37 -23.36
CA GLY A 67 -22.81 -14.30 -24.35
C GLY A 67 -22.91 -12.90 -23.73
N LYS A 68 -23.88 -12.66 -22.84
CA LYS A 68 -23.99 -11.38 -22.10
C LYS A 68 -22.77 -11.12 -21.24
N GLN A 69 -22.26 -12.12 -20.52
CA GLN A 69 -21.07 -11.98 -19.69
C GLN A 69 -19.81 -11.71 -20.54
N ALA A 70 -19.64 -12.43 -21.64
CA ALA A 70 -18.53 -12.21 -22.57
C ALA A 70 -18.58 -10.81 -23.20
N LEU A 71 -19.75 -10.36 -23.64
CA LEU A 71 -19.94 -9.01 -24.16
C LEU A 71 -19.61 -7.95 -23.09
N GLY A 72 -20.10 -8.13 -21.87
CA GLY A 72 -19.81 -7.24 -20.75
C GLY A 72 -18.31 -7.12 -20.47
N ILE A 73 -17.59 -8.24 -20.50
CA ILE A 73 -16.12 -8.25 -20.36
C ILE A 73 -15.47 -7.42 -21.47
N VAL A 74 -15.83 -7.66 -22.74
CA VAL A 74 -15.25 -6.93 -23.88
C VAL A 74 -15.56 -5.44 -23.78
N THR A 75 -16.78 -5.07 -23.40
CA THR A 75 -17.18 -3.67 -23.20
C THR A 75 -16.35 -3.00 -22.10
N ILE A 76 -16.17 -3.65 -20.95
CA ILE A 76 -15.36 -3.12 -19.84
C ILE A 76 -13.90 -2.98 -20.27
N VAL A 77 -13.32 -4.00 -20.91
CA VAL A 77 -11.92 -3.95 -21.38
C VAL A 77 -11.72 -2.81 -22.38
N ALA A 78 -12.61 -2.68 -23.36
CA ALA A 78 -12.52 -1.61 -24.36
C ALA A 78 -12.63 -0.23 -23.71
N TRP A 79 -13.60 -0.03 -22.82
CA TRP A 79 -13.77 1.20 -22.07
C TRP A 79 -12.53 1.55 -21.24
N THR A 80 -12.05 0.60 -20.44
CA THR A 80 -10.88 0.79 -19.58
C THR A 80 -9.63 1.10 -20.40
N VAL A 81 -9.35 0.38 -21.49
CA VAL A 81 -8.19 0.64 -22.34
C VAL A 81 -8.24 2.05 -22.93
N VAL A 82 -9.38 2.45 -23.49
CA VAL A 82 -9.55 3.79 -24.08
C VAL A 82 -9.35 4.87 -23.02
N CYS A 83 -10.04 4.76 -21.88
CA CYS A 83 -9.93 5.75 -20.81
C CYS A 83 -8.52 5.83 -20.23
N MET A 84 -7.87 4.70 -19.95
CA MET A 84 -6.52 4.70 -19.35
C MET A 84 -5.46 5.22 -20.32
N ILE A 85 -5.56 4.92 -21.62
CA ILE A 85 -4.68 5.53 -22.62
C ILE A 85 -4.81 7.05 -22.61
N ILE A 86 -6.05 7.57 -22.61
CA ILE A 86 -6.29 9.01 -22.60
C ILE A 86 -5.72 9.64 -21.32
N VAL A 87 -6.09 9.11 -20.15
CA VAL A 87 -5.68 9.66 -18.85
C VAL A 87 -4.17 9.62 -18.69
N PHE A 88 -3.52 8.48 -18.91
CA PHE A 88 -2.08 8.37 -18.76
C PHE A 88 -1.30 9.16 -19.81
N THR A 89 -1.83 9.33 -21.03
CA THR A 89 -1.20 10.20 -22.03
C THR A 89 -1.28 11.67 -21.62
N ILE A 90 -2.41 12.12 -21.05
CA ILE A 90 -2.55 13.48 -20.54
C ILE A 90 -1.55 13.70 -19.39
N ILE A 91 -1.54 12.84 -18.38
CA ILE A 91 -0.63 12.94 -17.23
C ILE A 91 0.83 12.95 -17.69
N LYS A 92 1.20 12.05 -18.61
CA LYS A 92 2.55 11.98 -19.17
C LYS A 92 2.98 13.27 -19.85
N LYS A 93 2.05 14.01 -20.47
CA LYS A 93 2.35 15.27 -21.18
C LYS A 93 2.31 16.52 -20.30
N THR A 94 1.62 16.47 -19.16
CA THR A 94 1.45 17.63 -18.28
C THR A 94 2.45 17.63 -17.14
N VAL A 95 2.41 16.62 -16.28
CA VAL A 95 3.20 16.57 -15.03
C VAL A 95 4.22 15.42 -15.00
N GLY A 96 4.12 14.47 -15.94
CA GLY A 96 4.93 13.26 -15.96
C GLY A 96 4.28 12.12 -15.18
N LEU A 97 4.46 10.89 -15.67
CA LEU A 97 3.85 9.68 -15.09
C LEU A 97 4.84 8.85 -14.25
N ARG A 98 6.14 8.95 -14.54
CA ARG A 98 7.22 8.21 -13.89
C ARG A 98 8.31 9.21 -13.49
N VAL A 99 8.91 8.99 -12.33
CA VAL A 99 10.05 9.76 -11.83
C VAL A 99 11.26 9.65 -12.76
N THR A 100 12.27 10.50 -12.55
CA THR A 100 13.52 10.40 -13.32
C THR A 100 14.25 9.10 -12.98
N LYS A 101 15.13 8.63 -13.89
CA LYS A 101 15.93 7.42 -13.64
C LYS A 101 16.81 7.56 -12.41
N ASP A 102 17.35 8.74 -12.15
CA ASP A 102 18.21 8.98 -11.00
C ASP A 102 17.43 8.91 -9.68
N GLU A 103 16.21 9.43 -9.64
CA GLU A 103 15.29 9.30 -8.49
C GLU A 103 14.81 7.86 -8.32
N GLU A 104 14.51 7.16 -9.41
CA GLU A 104 14.13 5.75 -9.37
C GLU A 104 15.24 4.86 -8.77
N MET A 105 16.50 5.12 -9.14
CA MET A 105 17.66 4.40 -8.63
C MET A 105 17.99 4.74 -7.16
N LYS A 106 17.74 5.98 -6.72
CA LYS A 106 17.90 6.39 -5.31
C LYS A 106 16.78 5.82 -4.43
N GLY A 107 15.57 5.67 -4.98
CA GLY A 107 14.37 5.23 -4.28
C GLY A 107 13.44 6.38 -3.91
N LEU A 108 12.14 6.18 -4.14
CA LEU A 108 11.11 7.20 -3.90
C LEU A 108 10.91 7.53 -2.42
N ASP A 109 11.28 6.64 -1.50
CA ASP A 109 11.24 6.92 -0.06
C ASP A 109 12.14 8.13 0.28
N ILE A 110 13.32 8.21 -0.34
CA ILE A 110 14.27 9.32 -0.14
C ILE A 110 13.79 10.57 -0.88
N CYS A 111 13.45 10.41 -2.16
CA CYS A 111 13.18 11.54 -3.06
C CYS A 111 11.85 12.25 -2.75
N GLU A 112 10.80 11.50 -2.42
CA GLU A 112 9.45 12.07 -2.24
C GLU A 112 9.06 12.20 -0.75
N HIS A 113 9.63 11.38 0.15
CA HIS A 113 9.23 11.33 1.56
C HIS A 113 10.34 11.75 2.53
N GLY A 114 11.58 11.99 2.06
CA GLY A 114 12.71 12.36 2.90
C GLY A 114 13.14 11.26 3.89
N LEU A 115 12.74 10.02 3.65
CA LEU A 115 13.03 8.87 4.49
C LEU A 115 14.18 8.08 3.88
N ILE A 116 15.22 7.79 4.67
CA ILE A 116 16.32 6.90 4.24
C ILE A 116 15.78 5.50 3.88
N SER A 117 14.72 5.06 4.55
CA SER A 117 13.98 3.84 4.24
C SER A 117 12.58 3.90 4.86
N ALA A 118 11.59 3.29 4.21
CA ALA A 118 10.30 3.00 4.83
C ALA A 118 10.38 2.04 6.04
N TYR A 119 11.50 1.31 6.21
CA TYR A 119 11.70 0.38 7.32
C TYR A 119 12.82 0.82 8.25
N ALA A 120 12.48 1.20 9.48
CA ALA A 120 13.41 1.69 10.49
C ALA A 120 14.54 0.70 10.83
N ASP A 121 14.26 -0.60 10.82
CA ASP A 121 15.23 -1.65 11.19
C ASP A 121 16.24 -1.99 10.08
N PHE A 122 16.01 -1.53 8.85
CA PHE A 122 16.91 -1.75 7.70
C PHE A 122 17.75 -0.51 7.35
N MET A 123 17.79 0.48 8.24
CA MET A 123 18.70 1.61 8.08
C MET A 123 20.14 1.08 7.99
N PRO A 124 20.84 1.27 6.85
CA PRO A 124 22.23 0.87 6.76
C PRO A 124 23.00 1.62 7.84
N ILE A 125 23.63 0.87 8.75
CA ILE A 125 24.55 1.39 9.77
C ILE A 125 25.76 1.97 9.02
N GLY A 126 25.64 3.20 8.51
CA GLY A 126 26.63 3.80 7.62
C GLY A 126 26.11 4.89 6.68
N VAL A 127 24.80 5.07 6.52
CA VAL A 127 24.20 6.23 5.80
C VAL A 127 23.72 7.31 6.80
N GLY A 128 24.24 7.27 8.03
CA GLY A 128 24.25 8.44 8.89
C GLY A 128 25.38 9.36 8.44
N THR A 129 25.09 10.65 8.24
CA THR A 129 26.00 11.80 8.05
C THR A 129 26.41 12.25 6.65
N ALA A 130 26.16 11.53 5.54
CA ALA A 130 26.65 11.98 4.23
C ALA A 130 25.70 12.92 3.44
N SER A 131 24.42 13.02 3.81
CA SER A 131 23.42 13.82 3.07
C SER A 131 22.72 14.89 3.92
N LEU A 132 23.26 15.23 5.09
CA LEU A 132 22.78 16.31 5.95
C LEU A 132 23.77 17.50 5.98
N ASP A 133 24.45 17.75 4.86
CA ASP A 133 25.43 18.86 4.72
C ASP A 133 24.76 20.23 4.55
N GLU A 134 23.43 20.32 4.63
CA GLU A 134 22.75 21.60 4.88
C GLU A 134 22.53 21.77 6.39
N THR A 135 23.60 22.11 7.10
CA THR A 135 23.50 22.72 8.42
C THR A 135 22.87 24.09 8.26
N PHE A 136 21.57 24.20 8.55
CA PHE A 136 20.96 25.50 8.83
C PHE A 136 21.59 26.05 10.11
N ASP A 137 22.42 27.09 9.97
CA ASP A 137 22.99 27.87 11.07
C ASP A 137 21.84 28.53 11.84
N VAL A 138 21.34 27.85 12.86
CA VAL A 138 20.46 28.47 13.86
C VAL A 138 21.35 29.12 14.89
N ASP A 139 21.79 30.34 14.57
CA ASP A 139 22.32 31.28 15.56
C ASP A 139 21.19 31.67 16.51
N SER A 140 21.15 31.07 17.70
CA SER A 140 20.58 31.72 18.88
C SER A 140 21.04 31.04 20.16
N ASN A 141 22.09 31.61 20.74
CA ASN A 141 22.34 31.54 22.17
C ASN A 141 21.11 32.08 22.92
N VAL A 142 20.30 31.21 23.53
CA VAL A 142 19.32 31.61 24.56
C VAL A 142 19.72 30.96 25.90
N PRO A 143 20.03 31.75 26.94
CA PRO A 143 20.46 31.22 28.23
C PRO A 143 19.30 30.52 28.96
N VAL A 144 19.65 29.45 29.68
CA VAL A 144 18.76 28.50 30.39
C VAL A 144 17.98 29.13 31.57
N THR A 145 18.07 30.45 31.78
CA THR A 145 17.62 31.12 33.01
C THR A 145 16.14 31.50 33.04
N GLN A 146 15.31 30.98 32.13
CA GLN A 146 13.85 31.22 32.17
C GLN A 146 13.04 29.93 32.00
N ALA A 147 13.37 28.89 32.77
CA ALA A 147 12.47 27.75 32.96
C ALA A 147 11.42 28.11 34.02
N VAL A 148 10.17 28.29 33.57
CA VAL A 148 8.99 28.43 34.45
C VAL A 148 8.79 27.09 35.20
N PRO A 149 8.55 27.09 36.52
CA PRO A 149 8.32 25.85 37.25
C PRO A 149 7.02 25.18 36.76
N VAL A 150 7.15 23.93 36.33
CA VAL A 150 6.01 23.09 35.93
C VAL A 150 5.13 22.83 37.15
N GLN A 151 3.91 23.36 37.12
CA GLN A 151 2.89 22.95 38.08
C GLN A 151 2.48 21.51 37.80
N LEU A 152 2.62 20.64 38.80
CA LEU A 152 2.12 19.27 38.76
C LEU A 152 0.58 19.32 38.70
N ALA A 153 0.03 19.18 37.50
CA ALA A 153 -1.39 19.03 37.30
C ALA A 153 -1.83 17.62 37.75
N GLY A 154 -2.43 17.57 38.95
CA GLY A 154 -3.31 16.48 39.38
C GLY A 154 -2.62 15.32 40.08
N LYS A 155 -3.05 15.05 41.32
CA LYS A 155 -2.94 13.69 41.89
C LYS A 155 -3.91 12.81 41.09
N TYR A 156 -3.38 11.84 40.36
CA TYR A 156 -4.20 10.79 39.77
C TYR A 156 -4.47 9.75 40.86
N ASP A 157 -5.75 9.50 41.15
CA ASP A 157 -6.15 8.38 41.98
C ASP A 157 -5.70 7.10 41.28
N MET A 158 -4.81 6.35 41.93
CA MET A 158 -4.38 5.04 41.46
C MET A 158 -5.60 4.14 41.43
N ALA A 159 -6.07 3.78 40.23
CA ALA A 159 -7.14 2.83 40.05
C ALA A 159 -6.72 1.48 40.65
N THR A 160 -7.25 1.15 41.83
CA THR A 160 -7.16 -0.17 42.47
C THR A 160 -8.17 -1.11 41.83
N ASP A 161 -8.07 -1.32 40.52
CA ASP A 161 -8.70 -2.47 39.88
C ASP A 161 -7.57 -3.43 39.52
N GLY A 162 -7.74 -4.72 39.84
CA GLY A 162 -6.72 -5.77 39.93
C GLY A 162 -6.01 -6.15 38.63
N THR A 163 -5.88 -5.22 37.70
CA THR A 163 -5.18 -5.35 36.42
C THR A 163 -3.68 -5.23 36.65
N LYS A 164 -2.96 -6.35 36.43
CA LYS A 164 -1.49 -6.38 36.51
C LYS A 164 -0.91 -5.57 35.34
N ILE A 165 -0.30 -4.42 35.65
CA ILE A 165 0.45 -3.62 34.67
C ILE A 165 1.66 -4.46 34.22
N THR A 166 1.65 -4.93 32.98
CA THR A 166 2.71 -5.80 32.41
C THR A 166 3.70 -5.08 31.52
N LYS A 167 3.50 -3.79 31.22
CA LYS A 167 4.45 -2.99 30.44
C LYS A 167 4.44 -1.54 30.88
N ILE A 168 5.61 -1.03 31.27
CA ILE A 168 5.86 0.38 31.54
C ILE A 168 6.97 0.81 30.59
N ASP A 169 6.61 1.59 29.57
CA ASP A 169 7.59 2.18 28.65
C ASP A 169 7.83 3.63 29.11
N ILE A 170 9.01 3.91 29.63
CA ILE A 170 9.40 5.25 30.08
C ILE A 170 10.11 5.95 28.93
N LEU A 171 9.43 6.89 28.28
CA LEU A 171 10.01 7.72 27.22
C LEU A 171 10.62 8.99 27.81
N LEU A 172 11.92 8.96 28.08
CA LEU A 172 12.71 10.13 28.48
C LEU A 172 14.07 10.14 27.78
N LYS A 173 14.65 11.35 27.64
CA LYS A 173 16.01 11.51 27.10
C LYS A 173 16.98 10.65 27.91
N GLN A 174 17.85 9.91 27.23
CA GLN A 174 18.76 8.95 27.86
C GLN A 174 19.63 9.56 28.96
N SER A 175 19.99 10.85 28.85
CA SER A 175 20.72 11.58 29.89
C SER A 175 19.98 11.70 31.22
N LYS A 176 18.64 11.66 31.21
CA LYS A 176 17.80 11.68 32.42
C LYS A 176 17.62 10.28 33.03
N LEU A 177 17.81 9.22 32.24
CA LEU A 177 17.74 7.83 32.72
C LEU A 177 18.96 7.50 33.58
N GLU A 178 20.14 7.94 33.16
CA GLU A 178 21.39 7.70 33.91
C GLU A 178 21.36 8.36 35.29
N ALA A 179 20.80 9.58 35.38
CA ALA A 179 20.65 10.28 36.67
C ALA A 179 19.70 9.56 37.66
N LEU A 180 18.80 8.71 37.18
CA LEU A 180 17.84 7.96 38.00
C LEU A 180 18.35 6.56 38.40
N LYS A 181 19.48 6.10 37.85
CA LYS A 181 20.10 4.82 38.23
C LYS A 181 20.97 4.94 39.49
N GLU A 182 21.32 6.15 39.88
CA GLU A 182 22.21 6.46 41.00
C GLU A 182 21.47 6.84 42.30
N GLU A 183 20.13 6.91 42.28
CA GLU A 183 19.25 6.98 43.45
C GLU A 183 18.67 5.61 43.82
#